data_AF-A0A975J7H7-F1
#
_entry.id   AF-A0A975J7H7-F1
#
_cell.length_a   1.000
_cell.length_b   1.000
_cell.length_c   1.000
_cell.angle_alpha   90.00
_cell.angle_beta   90.00
_cell.angle_gamma   90.00
#
_symmetry.space_group_name_H-M   'P 1'
#
loop_
_entity.id
_entity.type
_entity.pdbx_description
1 polymer ?
#
loop_
_entity_poly.entity_id
_entity_poly.type
_entity_poly.pdbx_seq_one_letter_code
_entity_poly.pdbx_strand_id
1 'polypeptide(L)' 'MMVIKKIFNREKGRQFTDFAHSFHRCEDISPRLGHEISFKLIEKGKFKNFEILVATHIDKNYLYTH' A
#
# COMPACT_ATOMS: atom_id res chain seq x y z
N MET A 1 -11.29 6.73 -0.26
CA MET A 1 -11.76 6.75 1.15
C MET A 1 -12.85 7.77 1.52
N MET A 2 -13.38 8.60 0.62
CA MET A 2 -14.42 9.60 1.00
C MET A 2 -15.69 8.99 1.62
N VAL A 3 -16.06 7.78 1.20
CA VAL A 3 -17.21 7.05 1.75
C VAL A 3 -17.06 6.82 3.26
N ILE A 4 -15.89 6.36 3.71
CA ILE A 4 -15.62 6.12 5.13
C ILE A 4 -15.70 7.41 5.93
N LYS A 5 -15.13 8.51 5.41
CA LYS A 5 -15.23 9.81 6.07
C LYS A 5 -16.66 10.29 6.24
N LYS A 6 -17.52 10.06 5.25
CA LYS A 6 -18.95 10.38 5.32
C LYS A 6 -19.68 9.54 6.38
N ILE A 7 -19.41 8.23 6.41
CA ILE A 7 -20.03 7.33 7.40
C ILE A 7 -19.70 7.75 8.85
N PHE A 8 -18.48 8.26 9.09
CA PHE A 8 -18.03 8.67 10.41
C PHE A 8 -18.08 10.20 10.67
N ASN A 9 -18.72 10.99 9.81
CA ASN A 9 -18.78 12.46 9.88
C ASN A 9 -17.41 13.15 10.07
N ARG A 10 -16.35 12.61 9.46
CA ARG A 10 -14.97 13.14 9.53
C ARG A 10 -14.48 13.66 8.18
N GLU A 11 -15.25 14.54 7.55
CA GLU A 11 -14.97 15.02 6.19
C GLU A 11 -13.75 15.96 6.09
N LYS A 12 -13.34 16.57 7.20
CA LYS A 12 -12.18 17.48 7.26
C LYS A 12 -10.87 16.76 7.62
N GLY A 13 -9.73 17.43 7.42
CA GLY A 13 -8.40 16.91 7.74
C GLY A 13 -7.85 15.85 6.76
N ARG A 14 -6.66 15.31 7.07
CA ARG A 14 -6.00 14.29 6.23
C ARG A 14 -6.90 13.06 6.02
N GLN A 15 -6.94 12.53 4.80
CA GLN A 15 -7.81 11.39 4.46
C GLN A 15 -7.10 10.04 4.57
N PHE A 16 -5.87 9.97 4.05
CA PHE A 16 -5.00 8.80 4.12
C PHE A 16 -3.54 9.27 4.04
N THR A 17 -2.61 8.36 4.27
CA THR A 17 -1.19 8.54 3.97
C THR A 17 -0.80 7.45 3.00
N ASP A 18 -0.16 7.84 1.91
CA ASP A 18 0.29 6.91 0.87
C ASP A 18 1.79 6.64 1.04
N PHE A 19 2.18 5.40 0.79
CA PHE A 19 3.57 4.95 0.84
C PHE A 19 3.86 4.21 -0.47
N ALA A 20 5.13 4.19 -0.89
CA ALA A 20 5.54 3.39 -2.03
C ALA A 20 6.70 2.49 -1.62
N HIS A 21 6.61 1.21 -1.97
CA HIS A 21 7.68 0.24 -1.84
C HIS A 21 8.04 -0.27 -3.23
N SER A 22 9.22 0.16 -3.71
CA SER A 22 9.70 -0.10 -5.06
C SER A 22 10.85 -1.09 -5.04
N PHE A 23 10.93 -1.90 -6.10
CA PHE A 23 12.01 -2.85 -6.32
C PHE A 23 12.87 -2.39 -7.50
N HIS A 24 14.18 -2.63 -7.43
CA HIS A 24 15.06 -2.30 -8.54
C HIS A 24 14.78 -3.22 -9.74
N ARG A 25 14.89 -2.70 -10.97
CA ARG A 25 14.55 -3.47 -12.20
C ARG A 25 15.42 -4.71 -12.44
N CYS A 26 16.62 -4.73 -11.86
CA CYS A 26 17.54 -5.86 -11.95
C CYS A 26 17.29 -6.92 -10.87
N GLU A 27 16.36 -6.69 -9.93
CA GLU A 27 15.96 -7.71 -8.97
C GLU A 27 15.00 -8.70 -9.65
N ASP A 28 15.27 -9.99 -9.48
CA ASP A 28 14.40 -11.06 -9.98
C ASP A 28 13.22 -11.27 -9.02
N ILE A 29 12.27 -10.33 -9.07
CA ILE A 29 11.08 -10.33 -8.21
C ILE A 29 9.83 -10.39 -9.07
N SER A 30 9.09 -11.49 -8.91
CA SER A 30 7.75 -11.61 -9.50
C SER A 30 6.76 -10.64 -8.82
N PRO A 31 5.71 -10.19 -9.54
CA PRO A 31 4.69 -9.34 -8.93
C PRO A 31 4.09 -9.88 -7.64
N ARG A 32 3.84 -11.19 -7.58
CA ARG A 32 3.33 -11.87 -6.39
C ARG A 32 4.31 -11.77 -5.22
N LEU A 33 5.59 -12.02 -5.47
CA LEU A 33 6.61 -11.93 -4.44
C LEU A 33 6.76 -10.48 -3.93
N GLY A 34 6.76 -9.49 -4.83
CA GLY A 34 6.81 -8.08 -4.43
C GLY A 34 5.60 -7.65 -3.59
N HIS A 35 4.41 -8.17 -3.90
CA HIS A 35 3.21 -7.99 -3.09
C HIS A 35 3.37 -8.62 -1.71
N GLU A 36 3.79 -9.89 -1.63
CA GLU A 36 3.98 -10.61 -0.36
C GLU A 36 5.05 -9.95 0.54
N ILE A 37 6.13 -9.42 -0.04
CA ILE A 37 7.16 -8.68 0.72
C ILE A 37 6.56 -7.40 1.31
N SER A 38 5.84 -6.63 0.50
CA SER A 38 5.19 -5.38 0.95
C SER A 38 4.13 -5.66 2.03
N PHE A 39 3.35 -6.73 1.86
CA PHE A 39 2.38 -7.15 2.86
C PHE A 39 3.03 -7.54 4.19
N LYS A 40 4.11 -8.33 4.16
CA LYS A 40 4.89 -8.69 5.36
C LYS A 40 5.50 -7.47 6.05
N LEU A 41 5.87 -6.42 5.31
CA LEU A 41 6.36 -5.16 5.90
C LEU A 41 5.26 -4.50 6.74
N ILE A 42 4.03 -4.51 6.23
CA ILE A 42 2.86 -3.91 6.87
C ILE A 42 2.48 -4.68 8.16
N GLU A 43 2.63 -6.00 8.16
CA GLU A 43 2.31 -6.84 9.32
C GLU A 43 3.23 -6.63 10.54
N LYS A 44 4.36 -5.92 10.42
CA LYS A 44 5.33 -5.68 11.51
C LYS A 44 4.83 -4.73 12.62
N GLY A 45 3.52 -4.58 12.78
CA GLY A 45 2.85 -3.91 13.91
C GLY A 45 2.78 -2.38 13.83
N LYS A 46 3.59 -1.72 12.98
CA LYS A 46 3.57 -0.25 12.82
C LYS A 46 2.23 0.32 12.35
N PHE A 47 1.44 -0.50 11.65
CA PHE A 47 0.16 -0.09 11.08
C PHE A 47 -1.04 -0.70 11.83
N LYS A 48 -0.84 -1.16 13.07
CA LYS A 48 -1.92 -1.67 13.90
C LYS A 48 -3.04 -0.61 14.05
N ASN A 49 -4.30 -1.06 13.95
CA ASN A 49 -5.52 -0.24 14.01
C ASN A 49 -5.76 0.71 12.83
N PHE A 50 -4.99 0.60 11.75
CA PHE A 50 -5.30 1.28 10.49
C PHE A 50 -5.98 0.31 9.52
N GLU A 51 -6.90 0.85 8.72
CA GLU A 51 -7.35 0.19 7.49
C GLU A 51 -6.31 0.44 6.40
N ILE A 52 -5.89 -0.64 5.74
CA ILE A 52 -4.76 -0.61 4.81
C ILE A 52 -5.22 -1.18 3.47
N LEU A 53 -4.92 -0.44 2.41
CA LEU A 53 -5.06 -0.89 1.03
C LEU A 53 -3.66 -1.14 0.48
N VAL A 54 -3.46 -2.28 -0.17
CA VAL A 54 -2.19 -2.64 -0.80
C VAL A 54 -2.43 -2.90 -2.28
N ALA A 55 -1.73 -2.19 -3.15
CA ALA A 55 -1.88 -2.28 -4.60
C ALA A 55 -0.52 -2.39 -5.28
N THR A 56 -0.26 -3.53 -5.91
CA THR A 56 0.98 -3.78 -6.65
C THR A 56 0.77 -3.48 -8.13
N HIS A 57 1.58 -2.58 -8.68
CA HIS A 57 1.53 -2.19 -10.09
C HIS A 57 2.31 -3.15 -10.97
N ILE A 58 1.64 -3.68 -12.00
CA ILE A 58 2.22 -4.61 -12.99
C ILE A 58 2.17 -4.03 -14.42
N ASP A 59 1.66 -2.81 -14.56
CA ASP A 59 1.45 -2.11 -15.82
C ASP A 59 2.68 -1.30 -16.27
N LYS A 60 3.79 -1.38 -15.52
CA LYS A 60 5.03 -0.64 -15.75
C LYS A 60 6.21 -1.59 -15.92
N ASN A 61 7.30 -1.06 -16.47
CA ASN A 61 8.57 -1.78 -16.64
C ASN A 61 9.37 -1.94 -15.33
N TYR A 62 8.77 -1.63 -14.19
CA TYR A 62 9.33 -1.78 -12.85
C TYR A 62 8.22 -2.08 -11.86
N LEU A 63 8.54 -2.84 -10.82
CA LEU A 63 7.59 -3.29 -9.82
C LEU A 63 7.58 -2.34 -8.63
N TYR A 64 6.39 -1.91 -8.22
CA TYR A 64 6.20 -1.17 -6.97
C TYR A 64 4.83 -1.46 -6.39
N THR A 65 4.72 -1.29 -5.08
CA THR A 65 3.48 -1.45 -4.31
C THR A 65 3.18 -0.16 -3.58
N HIS A 66 1.94 0.29 -3.69
CA HIS A 66 1.32 1.26 -2.79
C HIS A 66 0.71 0.54 -1.59
#